data_AF-A0A975H206-F1
#
_entry.id   AF-A0A975H206-F1
#
_cell.length_a   1.000
_cell.length_b   1.000
_cell.length_c   1.000
_cell.angle_alpha   90.00
_cell.angle_beta   90.00
_cell.angle_gamma   90.00
#
_symmetry.space_group_name_H-M   'P 1'
#
loop_
_entity.id
_entity.type
_entity.pdbx_description
1 polymer ?
#
loop_
_entity_poly.entity_id
_entity_poly.type
_entity_poly.pdbx_seq_one_letter_code
_entity_poly.pdbx_strand_id
1 'polypeptide(L)'
;MSTSDKISQLIDEAAEKTEGLRALGRVIGVNPSSLIEMRQGKRPANWRVRGKLRAVLGEDPAHAFMAAMAEDLAASDNEDEKKAASSFEAMLAAFADQRWRKR
;
A
#
# COMPACT_ATOMS: atom_id res chain seq x y z
N MET A 1 6.81 13.67 7.40
CA MET A 1 6.73 12.30 7.94
C MET A 1 7.55 11.39 7.07
N SER A 2 8.40 10.57 7.67
CA SER A 2 9.23 9.61 6.92
C SER A 2 8.36 8.50 6.31
N THR A 3 8.83 7.85 5.25
CA THR A 3 8.13 6.70 4.64
C THR A 3 7.88 5.57 5.67
N SER A 4 8.78 5.41 6.64
CA SER A 4 8.61 4.46 7.75
C SER A 4 7.40 4.82 8.62
N ASP A 5 7.23 6.10 8.98
CA ASP A 5 6.11 6.54 9.83
C ASP A 5 4.75 6.27 9.17
N LYS A 6 4.68 6.43 7.85
CA LYS A 6 3.46 6.14 7.08
C LYS A 6 3.11 4.65 7.09
N ILE A 7 4.11 3.76 7.00
CA ILE A 7 3.88 2.31 7.02
C ILE A 7 3.45 1.83 8.40
N SER A 8 4.09 2.31 9.47
CA SER A 8 3.69 1.97 10.83
C SER A 8 2.23 2.33 11.10
N GLN A 9 1.80 3.53 10.66
CA GLN A 9 0.40 3.96 10.77
C GLN A 9 -0.56 3.08 9.97
N LEU A 10 -0.26 2.78 8.69
CA LEU A 10 -1.08 1.89 7.88
C LEU A 10 -1.26 0.51 8.52
N ILE A 11 -0.20 -0.03 9.13
CA ILE A 11 -0.24 -1.32 9.84
C ILE A 11 -1.11 -1.23 11.09
N ASP A 12 -1.00 -0.15 11.85
CA ASP A 12 -1.75 0.04 13.10
C ASP A 12 -3.24 0.21 12.84
N GLU A 13 -3.62 1.08 11.90
CA GLU A 13 -5.01 1.29 11.49
C GLU A 13 -5.63 0.01 10.90
N ALA A 14 -4.89 -0.71 10.04
CA ALA A 14 -5.39 -1.95 9.46
C ALA A 14 -5.51 -3.06 10.51
N ALA A 15 -4.62 -3.07 11.52
CA ALA A 15 -4.71 -4.00 12.63
C ALA A 15 -5.94 -3.70 13.48
N GLU A 16 -6.24 -2.44 13.80
CA GLU A 16 -7.46 -2.07 14.51
C GLU A 16 -8.71 -2.54 13.77
N LYS A 17 -8.76 -2.34 12.44
CA LYS A 17 -9.91 -2.76 11.60
C LYS A 17 -10.07 -4.28 11.48
N THR A 18 -9.03 -5.06 11.75
CA THR A 18 -9.02 -6.52 11.62
C THR A 18 -8.94 -7.24 12.96
N GLU A 19 -9.18 -6.56 14.09
CA GLU A 19 -9.10 -7.12 15.46
C GLU A 19 -7.68 -7.56 15.87
N GLY A 20 -6.66 -6.93 15.30
CA GLY A 20 -5.27 -7.00 15.73
C GLY A 20 -4.31 -7.59 14.71
N LEU A 21 -3.01 -7.44 14.98
CA LEU A 21 -1.93 -7.74 14.03
C LEU A 21 -1.89 -9.21 13.56
N ARG A 22 -2.27 -10.16 14.43
CA ARG A 22 -2.32 -11.58 14.07
C ARG A 22 -3.45 -11.88 13.08
N ALA A 23 -4.59 -11.23 13.26
CA ALA A 23 -5.72 -11.36 12.36
C ALA A 23 -5.45 -10.64 11.04
N LEU A 24 -4.87 -9.43 11.08
CA LEU A 24 -4.36 -8.74 9.90
C LEU A 24 -3.47 -9.64 9.06
N GLY A 25 -2.46 -10.27 9.67
CA GLY A 25 -1.54 -11.17 8.97
C GLY A 25 -2.24 -12.32 8.24
N ARG A 26 -3.32 -12.88 8.81
CA ARG A 26 -4.14 -13.89 8.12
C ARG A 26 -4.90 -13.28 6.94
N VAL A 27 -5.51 -12.10 7.12
CA VAL A 27 -6.28 -11.41 6.09
C VAL A 27 -5.42 -11.07 4.88
N ILE A 28 -4.21 -10.54 5.10
CA ILE A 28 -3.33 -10.10 4.01
C ILE A 28 -2.31 -11.17 3.57
N GLY A 29 -2.30 -12.34 4.22
CA GLY A 29 -1.39 -13.44 3.90
C GLY A 29 0.08 -13.12 4.18
N VAL A 30 0.36 -12.44 5.30
CA VAL A 30 1.71 -12.07 5.75
C VAL A 30 1.92 -12.60 7.16
N ASN A 31 3.11 -13.13 7.44
CA ASN A 31 3.46 -13.59 8.79
C ASN A 31 3.39 -12.41 9.78
N PRO A 32 2.71 -12.54 10.94
CA PRO A 32 2.67 -11.50 11.96
C PRO A 32 4.06 -10.98 12.39
N SER A 33 5.10 -11.83 12.41
CA SER A 33 6.46 -11.37 12.73
C SER A 33 7.00 -10.38 11.69
N SER A 34 6.76 -10.65 10.41
CA SER A 34 7.13 -9.72 9.33
C SER A 34 6.37 -8.41 9.41
N LEU A 35 5.10 -8.42 9.85
CA LEU A 35 4.35 -7.18 10.09
C LEU A 35 4.93 -6.37 11.26
N ILE A 36 5.40 -7.04 12.33
CA ILE A 36 6.09 -6.36 13.43
C ILE A 36 7.39 -5.70 12.94
N GLU A 37 8.20 -6.43 12.16
CA GLU A 37 9.45 -5.88 11.59
C GLU A 37 9.18 -4.69 10.67
N MET A 38 8.13 -4.76 9.83
CA MET A 38 7.71 -3.67 8.96
C MET A 38 7.22 -2.45 9.76
N ARG A 39 6.40 -2.68 10.79
CA ARG A 39 5.93 -1.64 11.70
C ARG A 39 7.08 -0.93 12.42
N GLN A 40 8.15 -1.67 12.75
CA GLN A 40 9.35 -1.12 13.38
C GLN A 40 10.34 -0.48 12.39
N GLY A 41 10.05 -0.49 11.09
CA GLY A 41 10.97 0.01 10.06
C GLY A 41 12.20 -0.88 9.82
N LYS A 42 12.29 -2.05 10.46
CA LYS A 42 13.40 -3.00 10.31
C LYS A 42 13.36 -3.74 8.97
N ARG A 43 12.17 -3.83 8.37
CA ARG A 43 11.92 -4.47 7.09
C ARG A 43 11.10 -3.54 6.19
N PRO A 44 11.49 -3.30 4.94
CA PRO A 44 10.65 -2.54 4.03
C PRO A 44 9.36 -3.31 3.71
N ALA A 45 8.24 -2.60 3.69
CA ALA A 45 6.98 -3.11 3.14
C ALA A 45 6.99 -2.86 1.62
N ASN A 46 6.89 -3.92 0.83
CA ASN A 46 6.74 -3.80 -0.63
C ASN A 46 5.33 -3.33 -1.02
N TRP A 47 5.16 -2.89 -2.27
CA TRP A 47 3.89 -2.39 -2.77
C TRP A 47 2.71 -3.35 -2.60
N ARG A 48 2.95 -4.67 -2.63
CA ARG A 48 1.87 -5.67 -2.44
C ARG A 48 1.34 -5.62 -1.01
N VAL A 49 2.22 -5.51 -0.03
CA VAL A 49 1.81 -5.36 1.37
C VAL A 49 1.09 -4.03 1.56
N ARG A 50 1.66 -2.93 1.03
CA ARG A 50 1.04 -1.59 1.11
C ARG A 50 -0.36 -1.55 0.48
N GLY A 51 -0.52 -2.10 -0.72
CA GLY A 51 -1.80 -2.19 -1.41
C GLY A 51 -2.83 -3.01 -0.63
N LYS A 52 -2.43 -4.13 -0.02
CA LYS A 52 -3.31 -4.93 0.85
C LYS A 52 -3.75 -4.16 2.11
N LEU A 53 -2.84 -3.43 2.75
CA LEU A 53 -3.18 -2.61 3.92
C LEU A 53 -4.22 -1.54 3.56
N ARG A 54 -3.99 -0.81 2.47
CA ARG A 54 -4.93 0.19 1.94
C ARG A 54 -6.30 -0.40 1.58
N ALA A 55 -6.31 -1.57 0.93
CA ALA A 55 -7.54 -2.28 0.62
C ALA A 55 -8.31 -2.70 1.89
N VAL A 56 -7.61 -3.16 2.94
CA VAL A 56 -8.24 -3.44 4.24
C VAL A 56 -8.88 -2.17 4.81
N LEU A 57 -8.21 -1.02 4.69
CA LEU A 57 -8.74 0.28 5.15
C LEU A 57 -9.93 0.79 4.33
N GLY A 58 -10.23 0.19 3.18
CA GLY A 58 -11.44 0.45 2.40
C GLY A 58 -11.20 1.18 1.09
N GLU A 59 -9.94 1.39 0.70
CA GLU A 59 -9.64 1.81 -0.67
C GLU A 59 -10.05 0.70 -1.67
N ASP A 60 -10.47 1.11 -2.88
CA ASP A 60 -10.67 0.14 -3.96
C ASP A 60 -9.38 -0.64 -4.20
N PRO A 61 -9.42 -1.99 -4.25
CA PRO A 61 -8.21 -2.79 -4.37
C PRO A 61 -7.36 -2.41 -5.58
N ALA A 62 -7.96 -2.17 -6.76
CA ALA A 62 -7.18 -1.85 -7.94
C ALA A 62 -6.46 -0.50 -7.79
N HIS A 63 -7.16 0.50 -7.25
CA HIS A 63 -6.55 1.80 -6.90
C HIS A 63 -5.41 1.64 -5.88
N ALA A 64 -5.67 0.94 -4.78
CA ALA A 64 -4.73 0.73 -3.69
C ALA A 64 -3.42 0.07 -4.16
N PHE A 65 -3.52 -1.00 -4.98
CA PHE A 65 -2.35 -1.70 -5.50
C PHE A 65 -1.58 -0.88 -6.53
N MET A 66 -2.28 -0.19 -7.44
CA MET A 66 -1.60 0.65 -8.44
C MET A 66 -0.90 1.84 -7.81
N ALA A 67 -1.54 2.52 -6.85
CA ALA A 67 -0.93 3.63 -6.12
C ALA A 67 0.31 3.16 -5.35
N ALA A 68 0.22 2.03 -4.65
CA ALA A 68 1.37 1.47 -3.95
C ALA A 68 2.50 1.05 -4.91
N MET A 69 2.18 0.53 -6.09
CA MET A 69 3.18 0.17 -7.11
C MET A 69 3.86 1.40 -7.69
N ALA A 70 3.10 2.45 -8.00
CA ALA A 70 3.66 3.72 -8.47
C ALA A 70 4.63 4.31 -7.45
N GLU A 71 4.29 4.27 -6.15
CA GLU A 71 5.17 4.70 -5.07
C GLU A 71 6.49 3.90 -5.00
N ASP A 72 6.44 2.57 -5.16
CA ASP A 72 7.65 1.74 -5.16
C ASP A 72 8.52 2.01 -6.39
N LEU A 73 7.91 2.19 -7.56
CA LEU A 73 8.63 2.51 -8.82
C LEU A 73 9.25 3.90 -8.79
N ALA A 74 8.55 4.89 -8.23
CA ALA A 74 9.05 6.26 -8.07
C ALA A 74 10.27 6.33 -7.12
N ALA A 75 10.36 5.41 -6.17
CA ALA A 75 11.47 5.32 -5.23
C ALA A 75 12.71 4.60 -5.80
N SER A 76 12.62 4.04 -7.01
CA SER A 76 13.73 3.37 -7.68
C SER A 76 14.77 4.36 -8.21
N ASP A 77 16.03 3.94 -8.28
CA ASP A 77 17.10 4.69 -8.97
C ASP A 77 17.05 4.52 -10.49
N ASN A 78 16.24 3.57 -10.99
CA ASN A 78 16.10 3.31 -12.42
C ASN A 78 15.16 4.33 -13.07
N GLU A 79 15.69 5.12 -14.02
CA GLU A 79 14.93 6.14 -14.74
C GLU A 79 13.72 5.60 -15.51
N ASP A 80 13.77 4.36 -16.01
CA ASP A 80 12.64 3.77 -16.71
C ASP A 80 11.52 3.35 -15.74
N GLU A 81 11.87 2.96 -14.52
CA GLU A 81 10.90 2.71 -13.45
C GLU A 81 10.24 4.02 -12.98
N LYS A 82 11.00 5.11 -12.89
CA LYS A 82 10.43 6.44 -12.60
C LYS A 82 9.46 6.91 -13.69
N LYS A 83 9.77 6.71 -14.97
CA LYS A 83 8.84 7.02 -16.07
C LYS A 83 7.57 6.18 -16.01
N ALA A 84 7.69 4.89 -15.67
CA ALA A 84 6.54 4.03 -15.46
C ALA A 84 5.68 4.53 -14.28
N ALA A 85 6.30 4.98 -13.19
CA ALA A 85 5.60 5.59 -12.06
C ALA A 85 4.79 6.82 -12.48
N SER A 86 5.39 7.75 -13.23
CA SER A 86 4.67 8.93 -13.75
C SER A 86 3.47 8.55 -14.63
N SER A 87 3.60 7.49 -15.43
CA SER A 87 2.52 6.99 -16.29
C SER A 87 1.37 6.42 -15.45
N PHE A 88 1.67 5.68 -14.37
CA PHE A 88 0.66 5.16 -13.45
C PHE A 88 0.00 6.25 -12.62
N GLU A 89 0.76 7.26 -12.17
CA GLU A 89 0.20 8.44 -11.50
C GLU A 89 -0.77 9.20 -12.40
N ALA A 90 -0.42 9.40 -13.68
CA ALA A 90 -1.31 10.02 -14.66
C ALA A 90 -2.59 9.20 -14.86
N MET A 91 -2.47 7.87 -14.92
CA MET A 91 -3.63 6.98 -15.03
C MET A 91 -4.53 7.06 -13.79
N LEU A 92 -3.96 7.04 -12.59
CA LEU A 92 -4.71 7.18 -11.33
C LEU A 92 -5.44 8.53 -11.27
N ALA A 93 -4.78 9.62 -11.67
CA ALA A 93 -5.39 10.95 -11.73
C ALA A 93 -6.56 11.02 -12.73
N ALA A 94 -6.46 10.33 -13.87
CA ALA A 94 -7.53 10.27 -14.86
C ALA A 94 -8.79 9.56 -14.35
N PHE A 95 -8.67 8.70 -13.32
CA PHE A 95 -9.76 7.93 -12.72
C PHE A 95 -10.03 8.26 -11.24
N ALA A 96 -9.73 9.49 -10.81
CA ALA A 96 -9.78 9.90 -9.41
C ALA A 96 -11.16 9.71 -8.72
N ASP A 97 -12.27 9.88 -9.44
CA ASP A 97 -13.60 9.93 -8.83
C ASP A 97 -14.35 8.59 -8.76
N GLN A 98 -13.80 7.48 -9.28
CA GLN A 98 -14.46 6.16 -9.44
C GLN A 98 -15.87 6.17 -10.08
N ARG A 99 -16.40 7.35 -10.47
CA ARG A 99 -17.75 7.53 -11.04
C ARG A 99 -17.97 6.74 -12.30
N TRP A 100 -16.91 6.46 -13.06
CA TRP A 100 -17.00 5.67 -14.28
C TRP A 100 -17.49 4.22 -14.04
N ARG A 101 -17.36 3.69 -12.81
CA ARG A 101 -17.89 2.39 -12.38
C ARG A 101 -19.27 2.43 -11.72
N LYS A 102 -19.81 3.61 -11.39
CA LYS A 102 -21.19 3.71 -10.88
C LYS A 102 -22.16 3.56 -12.06
N ARG A 103 -22.59 2.32 -12.31
CA ARG A 103 -23.82 2.01 -13.06
C ARG A 103 -24.88 1.52 -12.08
#